data_AF-A0AAJ5D2K9-F1
#
_entry.id   AF-A0AAJ5D2K9-F1
#
_cell.length_a   1.000
_cell.length_b   1.000
_cell.length_c   1.000
_cell.angle_alpha   90.00
_cell.angle_beta   90.00
_cell.angle_gamma   90.00
#
_symmetry.space_group_name_H-M   'P 1'
#
loop_
_entity.id
_entity.type
_entity.pdbx_description
1 polymer ?
#
loop_
_entity_poly.entity_id
_entity_poly.type
_entity_poly.pdbx_seq_one_letter_code
_entity_poly.pdbx_strand_id
1 'polypeptide(L)'
;MEHGMDRPAMASAGSALRRWRALRRIKQAHAAEWFGVAQSTLSRWEAGTLPITGDALVRLESLLSARLDSAADSALQRLVTHDTRAVHLVCDVTHRLLACSAARAAEFSSPLSTLMGASLWPFATQAIVSREASLRDAGWHDGQAPSLEFDTGSNDSVAVPIRASRCRWTRLTLSDGTVARLVETL
;
A
#
# COMPACT_ATOMS: atom_id res chain seq x y z
N MET A 1 21.04 11.33 -10.27
CA MET A 1 20.89 12.21 -9.08
C MET A 1 19.78 11.61 -8.25
N GLU A 2 20.15 11.13 -7.07
CA GLU A 2 19.30 10.39 -6.15
C GLU A 2 18.05 11.20 -5.77
N HIS A 3 16.87 10.72 -6.17
CA HIS A 3 15.61 11.11 -5.55
C HIS A 3 15.20 9.99 -4.61
N GLY A 4 15.85 9.97 -3.44
CA GLY A 4 15.28 9.37 -2.23
C GLY A 4 14.06 10.18 -1.83
N MET A 5 12.95 9.99 -2.57
CA MET A 5 11.65 10.51 -2.21
C MET A 5 11.18 9.72 -0.98
N ASP A 6 11.14 10.39 0.15
CA ASP A 6 10.69 9.87 1.44
C ASP A 6 9.39 9.07 1.25
N ARG A 7 9.47 7.75 1.44
CA ARG A 7 8.37 6.80 1.24
C ARG A 7 7.64 6.63 2.58
N PRO A 8 6.42 7.16 2.77
CA PRO A 8 5.73 7.11 4.07
C PRO A 8 5.17 5.75 4.44
N ALA A 9 5.33 4.74 3.58
CA ALA A 9 5.18 3.33 3.94
C ALA A 9 5.93 2.94 5.24
N MET A 10 6.97 3.71 5.59
CA MET A 10 7.78 3.54 6.80
C MET A 10 7.02 3.79 8.11
N ALA A 11 5.95 4.59 8.14
CA ALA A 11 5.19 4.86 9.37
C ALA A 11 4.38 3.64 9.86
N SER A 12 4.08 2.68 8.97
CA SER A 12 3.29 1.48 9.26
C SER A 12 4.05 0.16 9.12
N ALA A 13 5.32 0.20 8.70
CA ALA A 13 6.16 -0.96 8.43
C ALA A 13 6.22 -1.96 9.60
N GLY A 14 6.34 -1.47 10.84
CA GLY A 14 6.31 -2.29 12.05
C GLY A 14 5.00 -3.04 12.26
N SER A 15 3.87 -2.35 12.10
CA SER A 15 2.54 -2.94 12.23
C SER A 15 2.27 -3.96 11.12
N ALA A 16 2.74 -3.68 9.90
CA ALA A 16 2.64 -4.59 8.77
C ALA A 16 3.50 -5.86 8.97
N LEU A 17 4.73 -5.72 9.47
CA LEU A 17 5.60 -6.84 9.85
C LEU A 17 4.94 -7.74 10.91
N ARG A 18 4.42 -7.15 11.99
CA ARG A 18 3.72 -7.89 13.05
C ARG A 18 2.53 -8.70 12.50
N ARG A 19 1.73 -8.09 11.62
CA ARG A 19 0.57 -8.74 11.01
C ARG A 19 0.97 -9.89 10.09
N TRP A 20 1.92 -9.65 9.18
CA TRP A 20 2.45 -10.68 8.28
C TRP A 20 2.91 -11.89 9.09
N ARG A 21 3.67 -11.64 10.16
CA ARG A 21 4.15 -12.66 11.07
C ARG A 21 3.00 -13.42 11.73
N ALA A 22 1.99 -12.73 12.24
CA ALA A 22 0.84 -13.35 12.89
C ALA A 22 0.01 -14.22 11.92
N LEU A 23 -0.30 -13.72 10.71
CA LEU A 23 -1.07 -14.44 9.71
C LEU A 23 -0.36 -15.73 9.25
N ARG A 24 0.96 -15.68 9.14
CA ARG A 24 1.78 -16.85 8.77
C ARG A 24 2.20 -17.70 9.96
N ARG A 25 1.69 -17.40 11.16
CA ARG A 25 2.00 -18.09 12.42
C ARG A 25 3.50 -18.18 12.72
N ILE A 26 4.25 -17.18 12.29
CA ILE A 26 5.70 -17.08 12.51
C ILE A 26 5.96 -16.53 13.92
N LYS A 27 6.89 -17.13 14.66
CA LYS A 27 7.30 -16.62 15.98
C LYS A 27 8.21 -15.41 15.82
N GLN A 28 8.15 -14.47 16.76
CA GLN A 28 8.98 -13.26 16.75
C GLN A 28 10.48 -13.60 16.70
N ALA A 29 10.94 -14.60 17.45
CA ALA A 29 12.33 -15.06 17.41
C ALA A 29 12.75 -15.51 16.00
N HIS A 30 11.91 -16.29 15.32
CA HIS A 30 12.22 -16.80 13.98
C HIS A 30 12.23 -15.70 12.92
N ALA A 31 11.32 -14.74 13.01
CA ALA A 31 11.36 -13.56 12.14
C ALA A 31 12.65 -12.74 12.38
N ALA A 32 13.12 -12.64 13.63
CA ALA A 32 14.36 -11.93 13.95
C ALA A 32 15.58 -12.61 13.31
N GLU A 33 15.64 -13.95 13.33
CA GLU A 33 16.66 -14.73 12.61
C GLU A 33 16.63 -14.46 11.10
N TRP A 34 15.45 -14.43 10.48
CA TRP A 34 15.29 -14.12 9.04
C TRP A 34 15.81 -12.73 8.66
N PHE A 35 15.58 -11.75 9.53
CA PHE A 35 16.09 -10.39 9.35
C PHE A 35 17.54 -10.22 9.81
N GLY A 36 18.16 -11.25 10.41
CA GLY A 36 19.53 -11.19 10.93
C GLY A 36 19.68 -10.23 12.12
N VAL A 37 18.62 -10.04 12.92
CA VAL A 37 18.60 -9.12 14.07
C VAL A 37 18.23 -9.84 15.36
N ALA A 38 18.51 -9.20 16.49
CA ALA A 38 18.04 -9.69 17.79
C ALA A 38 16.51 -9.60 17.89
N GLN A 39 15.89 -10.52 18.64
CA GLN A 39 14.44 -10.50 18.91
C GLN A 39 13.97 -9.17 19.53
N SER A 40 14.78 -8.54 20.37
CA SER A 40 14.49 -7.22 20.97
C SER A 40 14.45 -6.09 19.95
N THR A 41 15.26 -6.16 18.89
CA THR A 41 15.22 -5.23 17.75
C THR A 41 13.93 -5.42 16.97
N LEU A 42 13.59 -6.66 16.62
CA LEU A 42 12.33 -6.96 15.91
C LEU A 42 11.10 -6.53 16.73
N SER A 43 11.13 -6.72 18.05
CA SER A 43 10.05 -6.28 18.94
C SER A 43 9.85 -4.76 18.93
N ARG A 44 10.94 -3.99 18.95
CA ARG A 44 10.87 -2.52 18.84
C ARG A 44 10.44 -2.06 17.45
N TRP A 45 10.83 -2.77 16.39
CA TRP A 45 10.32 -2.55 15.05
C TRP A 45 8.80 -2.74 14.99
N GLU A 46 8.29 -3.87 15.48
CA GLU A 46 6.85 -4.16 15.51
C GLU A 46 6.05 -3.16 16.36
N ALA A 47 6.65 -2.66 17.44
CA ALA A 47 6.07 -1.61 18.28
C ALA A 47 6.14 -0.20 17.64
N GLY A 48 6.91 -0.02 16.57
CA GLY A 48 7.17 1.27 15.94
C GLY A 48 8.08 2.19 16.77
N THR A 49 8.76 1.67 17.80
CA THR A 49 9.68 2.45 18.66
C THR A 49 11.11 2.49 18.12
N LEU A 50 11.41 1.66 17.12
CA LEU A 50 12.65 1.69 16.36
C LEU A 50 12.30 1.66 14.86
N PRO A 51 12.79 2.61 14.05
CA PRO A 51 12.56 2.57 12.60
C PRO A 51 13.28 1.37 11.95
N ILE A 52 12.69 0.86 10.88
CA ILE A 52 13.28 -0.16 10.02
C ILE A 52 13.97 0.55 8.87
N THR A 53 15.27 0.34 8.68
CA THR A 53 16.08 1.05 7.67
C THR A 53 17.00 0.08 6.93
N GLY A 54 17.61 0.55 5.83
CA GLY A 54 18.60 -0.20 5.05
C GLY A 54 18.07 -1.52 4.49
N ASP A 55 18.92 -2.55 4.50
CA ASP A 55 18.60 -3.87 3.94
C ASP A 55 17.37 -4.54 4.56
N ALA A 56 17.13 -4.31 5.86
CA ALA A 56 15.96 -4.84 6.53
C ALA A 56 14.67 -4.26 5.95
N LEU A 57 14.68 -2.97 5.61
CA LEU A 57 13.54 -2.32 4.96
C LEU A 57 13.30 -2.90 3.57
N VAL A 58 14.34 -3.08 2.77
CA VAL A 58 14.24 -3.66 1.42
C VAL A 58 13.67 -5.08 1.47
N ARG A 59 14.14 -5.91 2.41
CA ARG A 59 13.62 -7.27 2.62
C ARG A 59 12.15 -7.24 3.04
N LEU A 60 11.79 -6.34 3.93
CA LEU A 60 10.42 -6.18 4.40
C LEU A 60 9.49 -5.74 3.26
N GLU A 61 9.90 -4.76 2.44
CA GLU A 61 9.14 -4.31 1.27
C GLU A 61 8.87 -5.46 0.30
N SER A 62 9.89 -6.28 0.00
CA SER A 62 9.75 -7.44 -0.87
C SER A 62 8.71 -8.44 -0.36
N LEU A 63 8.66 -8.63 0.96
CA LEU A 63 7.81 -9.58 1.64
C LEU A 63 6.37 -9.08 1.86
N LEU A 64 6.19 -7.76 2.01
CA LEU A 64 4.87 -7.12 2.16
C LEU A 64 4.27 -6.64 0.83
N SER A 65 5.02 -6.73 -0.26
CA SER A 65 4.54 -6.36 -1.60
C SER A 65 3.41 -7.28 -2.02
N ALA A 66 2.19 -6.74 -1.98
CA ALA A 66 1.00 -7.44 -2.43
C ALA A 66 1.10 -7.82 -3.91
N ARG A 67 0.71 -9.06 -4.23
CA ARG A 67 0.65 -9.61 -5.59
C ARG A 67 -0.67 -10.34 -5.78
N LEU A 68 -1.19 -10.32 -7.00
CA LEU A 68 -2.46 -10.96 -7.35
C LEU A 68 -2.22 -12.35 -7.95
N ASP A 69 -1.65 -13.26 -7.16
CA ASP A 69 -1.13 -14.54 -7.67
C ASP A 69 -2.11 -15.72 -7.51
N SER A 70 -3.09 -15.63 -6.61
CA SER A 70 -4.07 -16.71 -6.41
C SER A 70 -5.30 -16.57 -7.32
N ALA A 71 -6.10 -17.63 -7.42
CA ALA A 71 -7.38 -17.60 -8.13
C ALA A 71 -8.37 -16.58 -7.54
N ALA A 72 -8.38 -16.40 -6.22
CA ALA A 72 -9.20 -15.39 -5.56
C ALA A 72 -8.73 -13.97 -5.90
N ASP A 73 -7.42 -13.75 -5.90
CA ASP A 73 -6.84 -12.44 -6.23
C ASP A 73 -7.03 -12.12 -7.72
N SER A 74 -6.97 -13.13 -8.60
CA SER A 74 -7.32 -13.00 -10.02
C SER A 74 -8.80 -12.64 -10.21
N ALA A 75 -9.70 -13.17 -9.39
CA ALA A 75 -11.11 -12.79 -9.41
C ALA A 75 -11.31 -11.34 -8.97
N LEU A 76 -10.63 -10.92 -7.89
CA LEU A 76 -10.61 -9.53 -7.45
C LEU A 76 -10.07 -8.60 -8.55
N GLN A 77 -8.97 -8.98 -9.21
CA GLN A 77 -8.42 -8.23 -10.33
C GLN A 77 -9.45 -8.00 -11.42
N ARG A 78 -10.15 -9.06 -11.85
CA ARG A 78 -11.20 -8.96 -12.87
C ARG A 78 -12.33 -8.03 -12.43
N LEU A 79 -12.77 -8.11 -11.18
CA LEU A 79 -13.81 -7.24 -10.63
C LEU A 79 -13.39 -5.77 -10.70
N VAL A 80 -12.17 -5.45 -10.25
CA VAL A 80 -11.64 -4.07 -10.31
C VAL A 80 -11.47 -3.60 -11.74
N THR A 81 -10.93 -4.43 -12.63
CA THR A 81 -10.68 -4.06 -14.03
C THR A 81 -11.95 -3.78 -14.82
N HIS A 82 -13.04 -4.50 -14.52
CA HIS A 82 -14.33 -4.35 -15.21
C HIS A 82 -15.32 -3.45 -14.47
N ASP A 83 -14.93 -2.83 -13.35
CA ASP A 83 -15.78 -1.84 -12.70
C ASP A 83 -15.96 -0.62 -13.63
N THR A 84 -17.19 -0.12 -13.70
CA THR A 84 -17.55 1.02 -14.55
C THR A 84 -17.13 2.36 -13.93
N ARG A 85 -16.84 2.40 -12.63
CA ARG A 85 -16.39 3.61 -11.91
C ARG A 85 -14.87 3.75 -12.02
N ALA A 86 -14.37 4.96 -11.75
CA ALA A 86 -12.95 5.23 -11.68
C ALA A 86 -12.33 4.62 -10.41
N VAL A 87 -12.00 3.33 -10.47
CA VAL A 87 -11.39 2.57 -9.37
C VAL A 87 -10.04 1.97 -9.76
N HIS A 88 -9.16 1.82 -8.78
CA HIS A 88 -7.92 1.07 -8.94
C HIS A 88 -7.51 0.41 -7.62
N LEU A 89 -6.66 -0.61 -7.72
CA LEU A 89 -6.14 -1.39 -6.61
C LEU A 89 -4.64 -1.15 -6.51
N VAL A 90 -4.15 -0.79 -5.33
CA VAL A 90 -2.71 -0.63 -5.07
C VAL A 90 -2.25 -1.53 -3.92
N CYS A 91 -0.97 -1.87 -3.88
CA CYS A 91 -0.37 -2.43 -2.67
C CYS A 91 -0.40 -1.36 -1.56
N ASP A 92 -0.87 -1.72 -0.36
CA ASP A 92 -1.00 -0.78 0.75
C ASP A 92 0.36 -0.24 1.26
N VAL A 93 1.44 -1.01 1.06
CA VAL A 93 2.79 -0.63 1.52
C VAL A 93 3.59 0.06 0.43
N THR A 94 3.59 -0.47 -0.80
CA THR A 94 4.47 0.05 -1.87
C THR A 94 3.77 1.02 -2.81
N HIS A 95 2.44 1.15 -2.68
CA HIS A 95 1.55 1.89 -3.59
C HIS A 95 1.69 1.48 -5.05
N ARG A 96 2.21 0.28 -5.31
CA ARG A 96 2.30 -0.30 -6.65
C ARG A 96 0.90 -0.57 -7.19
N LEU A 97 0.62 -0.15 -8.41
CA LEU A 97 -0.64 -0.44 -9.09
C LEU A 97 -0.75 -1.94 -9.37
N LEU A 98 -1.84 -2.56 -8.90
CA LEU A 98 -2.10 -4.01 -9.04
C LEU A 98 -3.23 -4.29 -10.03
N ALA A 99 -4.24 -3.43 -10.06
CA ALA A 99 -5.38 -3.50 -10.99
C ALA A 99 -5.94 -2.10 -11.21
N CYS A 100 -6.55 -1.87 -12.37
CA CYS A 100 -7.13 -0.58 -12.72
C CYS A 100 -8.36 -0.79 -13.61
N SER A 101 -9.43 -0.06 -13.32
CA SER A 101 -10.61 0.03 -14.20
C SER A 101 -10.30 0.81 -15.47
N ALA A 102 -11.06 0.57 -16.54
CA ALA A 102 -10.95 1.34 -17.77
C ALA A 102 -11.25 2.83 -17.56
N ALA A 103 -12.25 3.15 -16.72
CA ALA A 103 -12.61 4.53 -16.39
C ALA A 103 -11.46 5.27 -15.70
N ARG A 104 -10.80 4.64 -14.72
CA ARG A 104 -9.62 5.23 -14.09
C ARG A 104 -8.44 5.35 -15.05
N ALA A 105 -8.19 4.33 -15.85
CA ALA A 105 -7.08 4.33 -16.79
C ALA A 105 -7.18 5.46 -17.83
N ALA A 106 -8.40 5.83 -18.23
CA ALA A 106 -8.66 6.96 -19.14
C ALA A 106 -8.31 8.33 -18.54
N GLU A 107 -8.19 8.45 -17.22
CA GLU A 107 -7.73 9.66 -16.54
C GLU A 107 -6.21 9.81 -16.55
N PHE A 108 -5.47 8.71 -16.77
CA PHE A 108 -4.02 8.74 -16.84
C PHE A 108 -3.56 9.18 -18.22
N SER A 109 -2.56 10.05 -18.27
CA SER A 109 -1.92 10.42 -19.53
C SER A 109 -0.87 9.39 -19.98
N SER A 110 -0.31 8.63 -19.02
CA SER A 110 0.63 7.56 -19.32
C SER A 110 -0.09 6.25 -19.64
N PRO A 111 0.43 5.42 -20.57
CA PRO A 111 -0.14 4.11 -20.85
C PRO A 111 -0.26 3.26 -19.57
N LEU A 112 -1.43 2.64 -19.36
CA LEU A 112 -1.66 1.78 -18.20
C LEU A 112 -0.62 0.66 -18.08
N SER A 113 -0.17 0.11 -19.22
CA SER A 113 0.87 -0.92 -19.27
C SER A 113 2.19 -0.48 -18.62
N THR A 114 2.52 0.82 -18.68
CA THR A 114 3.73 1.39 -18.08
C THR A 114 3.55 1.64 -16.58
N LEU A 115 2.31 1.89 -16.15
CA LEU A 115 1.98 2.15 -14.75
C LEU A 115 1.73 0.86 -13.96
N MET A 116 1.36 -0.23 -14.62
CA MET A 116 1.09 -1.50 -13.95
C MET A 116 2.32 -2.01 -13.22
N GLY A 117 2.18 -2.29 -11.92
CA GLY A 117 3.27 -2.68 -11.03
C GLY A 117 4.19 -1.52 -10.61
N ALA A 118 4.06 -0.32 -11.18
CA ALA A 118 4.79 0.87 -10.76
C ALA A 118 4.12 1.52 -9.53
N SER A 119 4.93 2.13 -8.66
CA SER A 119 4.42 2.88 -7.51
C SER A 119 3.77 4.18 -7.99
N LEU A 120 2.54 4.43 -7.55
CA LEU A 120 1.84 5.70 -7.81
C LEU A 120 2.17 6.77 -6.75
N TRP A 121 2.93 6.42 -5.71
CA TRP A 121 3.30 7.33 -4.63
C TRP A 121 3.93 8.66 -5.09
N PRO A 122 4.84 8.69 -6.11
CA PRO A 122 5.43 9.94 -6.58
C PRO A 122 4.43 10.98 -7.09
N PHE A 123 3.18 10.57 -7.37
CA PHE A 123 2.12 11.44 -7.86
C PHE A 123 1.14 11.88 -6.76
N ALA A 124 1.33 11.43 -5.51
CA ALA A 124 0.43 11.74 -4.41
C ALA A 124 0.32 13.25 -4.16
N THR A 125 -0.91 13.73 -3.96
CA THR A 125 -1.17 15.11 -3.53
C THR A 125 -0.86 15.27 -2.04
N GLN A 126 -0.63 16.50 -1.58
CA GLN A 126 -0.44 16.77 -0.14
C GLN A 126 -1.60 16.26 0.74
N ALA A 127 -2.83 16.29 0.23
CA ALA A 127 -3.99 15.71 0.92
C ALA A 127 -3.85 14.18 1.08
N ILE A 128 -3.39 13.48 0.03
CA ILE A 128 -3.11 12.04 0.08
C ILE A 128 -1.97 11.75 1.07
N VAL A 129 -0.90 12.54 1.04
CA VAL A 129 0.24 12.39 1.96
C VAL A 129 -0.20 12.56 3.41
N SER A 130 -0.97 13.62 3.70
CA SER A 130 -1.49 13.88 5.04
C SER A 130 -2.42 12.77 5.51
N ARG A 131 -3.27 12.24 4.62
CA ARG A 131 -4.17 11.14 4.94
C ARG A 131 -3.40 9.86 5.23
N GLU A 132 -2.37 9.54 4.44
CA GLU A 132 -1.48 8.39 4.65
C GLU A 132 -0.87 8.40 6.05
N ALA A 133 -0.37 9.56 6.48
CA ALA A 133 0.23 9.73 7.80
C ALA A 133 -0.76 9.45 8.95
N SER A 134 -2.06 9.73 8.74
CA SER A 134 -3.10 9.53 9.75
C SER A 134 -3.64 8.09 9.85
N LEU A 135 -3.25 7.19 8.93
CA LEU A 135 -3.86 5.85 8.83
C LEU A 135 -3.72 5.02 10.10
N ARG A 136 -2.57 5.10 10.78
CA ARG A 136 -2.32 4.41 12.05
C ARG A 136 -3.36 4.80 13.09
N ASP A 137 -3.56 6.10 13.29
CA ASP A 137 -4.45 6.63 14.32
C ASP A 137 -5.93 6.43 13.93
N ALA A 138 -6.21 6.32 12.63
CA ALA A 138 -7.54 6.00 12.10
C ALA A 138 -7.91 4.50 12.19
N GLY A 139 -7.06 3.65 12.78
CA GLY A 139 -7.31 2.21 12.90
C GLY A 139 -7.24 1.46 11.56
N TRP A 140 -6.63 2.04 10.52
CA TRP A 140 -6.53 1.44 9.19
C TRP A 140 -5.85 0.06 9.23
N HIS A 141 -4.93 -0.12 10.17
CA HIS A 141 -4.18 -1.36 10.30
C HIS A 141 -4.85 -2.39 11.21
N ASP A 142 -6.05 -2.14 11.72
CA ASP A 142 -6.72 -3.09 12.61
C ASP A 142 -7.51 -4.16 11.83
N GLY A 143 -8.06 -5.15 12.55
CA GLY A 143 -8.80 -6.27 11.95
C GLY A 143 -10.14 -5.89 11.34
N GLN A 144 -10.71 -4.75 11.74
CA GLN A 144 -11.97 -4.18 11.24
C GLN A 144 -11.71 -2.78 10.69
N ALA A 145 -10.74 -2.66 9.78
CA ALA A 145 -10.35 -1.36 9.23
C ALA A 145 -11.54 -0.66 8.54
N PRO A 146 -11.86 0.59 8.90
CA PRO A 146 -12.95 1.32 8.25
C PRO A 146 -12.57 1.70 6.82
N SER A 147 -13.58 1.87 5.96
CA SER A 147 -13.37 2.64 4.73
C SER A 147 -13.16 4.12 5.10
N LEU A 148 -12.16 4.74 4.49
CA LEU A 148 -11.82 6.14 4.75
C LEU A 148 -12.20 6.99 3.56
N GLU A 149 -12.99 8.03 3.78
CA GLU A 149 -13.36 8.99 2.75
C GLU A 149 -12.74 10.36 3.05
N PHE A 150 -12.21 11.00 2.02
CA PHE A 150 -11.60 12.32 2.13
C PHE A 150 -11.47 12.98 0.76
N ASP A 151 -11.34 14.31 0.75
CA ASP A 151 -11.10 15.06 -0.47
C ASP A 151 -9.62 15.00 -0.86
N THR A 152 -9.35 14.65 -2.11
CA THR A 152 -8.04 14.78 -2.73
C THR A 152 -7.85 16.23 -3.19
N GLY A 153 -6.61 16.70 -3.16
CA GLY A 153 -6.22 17.90 -3.88
C GLY A 153 -6.00 17.62 -5.36
N SER A 154 -5.37 18.56 -6.05
CA SER A 154 -4.80 18.35 -7.38
C SER A 154 -3.28 18.19 -7.32
N ASN A 155 -2.69 17.56 -8.34
CA ASN A 155 -1.23 17.60 -8.57
C ASN A 155 -0.93 18.25 -9.93
N ASP A 156 0.35 18.53 -10.18
CA ASP A 156 0.84 19.07 -11.46
C ASP A 156 1.48 17.98 -12.35
N SER A 157 1.17 16.70 -12.08
CA SER A 157 1.77 15.59 -12.82
C SER A 157 1.13 15.46 -14.20
N VAL A 158 1.97 15.56 -15.23
CA VAL A 158 1.53 15.30 -16.61
C VAL A 158 1.29 13.82 -16.87
N ALA A 159 1.95 12.92 -16.13
CA ALA A 159 1.93 11.48 -16.36
C ALA A 159 0.71 10.80 -15.72
N VAL A 160 0.41 11.19 -14.49
CA VAL A 160 -0.70 10.68 -13.67
C VAL A 160 -1.35 11.88 -12.98
N PRO A 161 -2.19 12.64 -13.72
CA PRO A 161 -2.84 13.81 -13.17
C PRO A 161 -3.84 13.38 -12.10
N ILE A 162 -3.82 14.06 -10.96
CA ILE A 162 -4.85 13.95 -9.92
C ILE A 162 -5.60 15.27 -9.90
N ARG A 163 -6.92 15.19 -10.02
CA ARG A 163 -7.82 16.34 -9.89
C ARG A 163 -8.45 16.32 -8.50
N ALA A 164 -8.79 17.49 -7.98
CA ALA A 164 -9.56 17.60 -6.75
C ALA A 164 -10.88 16.83 -6.88
N SER A 165 -11.09 15.87 -5.99
CA SER A 165 -12.25 14.97 -6.00
C SER A 165 -12.45 14.38 -4.61
N ARG A 166 -13.63 13.80 -4.35
CA ARG A 166 -13.80 12.98 -3.15
C ARG A 166 -13.34 11.57 -3.47
N CYS A 167 -12.58 10.95 -2.58
CA CYS A 167 -12.13 9.57 -2.75
C CYS A 167 -12.44 8.71 -1.53
N ARG A 168 -12.56 7.39 -1.77
CA ARG A 168 -12.66 6.38 -0.74
C ARG A 168 -11.49 5.41 -0.82
N TRP A 169 -10.91 5.09 0.32
CA TRP A 169 -9.97 4.00 0.50
C TRP A 169 -10.62 2.88 1.27
N THR A 170 -10.57 1.68 0.70
CA THR A 170 -11.04 0.45 1.35
C THR A 170 -9.91 -0.56 1.42
N ARG A 171 -9.65 -1.08 2.62
CA ARG A 171 -8.56 -2.03 2.86
C ARG A 171 -9.01 -3.45 2.53
N LEU A 172 -8.20 -4.18 1.77
CA LEU A 172 -8.45 -5.56 1.38
C LEU A 172 -7.26 -6.44 1.77
N THR A 173 -7.52 -7.61 2.35
CA THR A 173 -6.49 -8.62 2.64
C THR A 173 -6.52 -9.66 1.52
N LEU A 174 -5.38 -9.87 0.86
CA LEU A 174 -5.23 -10.85 -0.20
C LEU A 174 -5.05 -12.27 0.35
N SER A 175 -5.12 -13.26 -0.53
CA SER A 175 -5.05 -14.69 -0.17
C SER A 175 -3.80 -15.07 0.65
N ASP A 176 -2.68 -14.39 0.40
CA ASP A 176 -1.38 -14.64 1.04
C ASP A 176 -1.16 -13.82 2.32
N GLY A 177 -2.18 -13.08 2.75
CA GLY A 177 -2.18 -12.20 3.92
C GLY A 177 -1.59 -10.81 3.69
N THR A 178 -1.09 -10.51 2.48
CA THR A 178 -0.68 -9.15 2.11
C THR A 178 -1.90 -8.25 1.96
N VAL A 179 -1.66 -6.93 1.89
CA VAL A 179 -2.72 -5.94 1.94
C VAL A 179 -2.72 -5.12 0.66
N ALA A 180 -3.89 -5.05 0.04
CA ALA A 180 -4.18 -4.13 -1.03
C ALA A 180 -5.15 -3.04 -0.54
N ARG A 181 -5.12 -1.90 -1.22
CA ARG A 181 -6.02 -0.78 -1.00
C ARG A 181 -6.80 -0.52 -2.28
N LEU A 182 -8.12 -0.64 -2.20
CA LEU A 182 -9.01 -0.19 -3.25
C LEU A 182 -9.19 1.32 -3.11
N VAL A 183 -8.99 2.04 -4.20
CA VAL A 183 -9.12 3.49 -4.29
C VAL A 183 -10.22 3.81 -5.28
N GLU A 184 -11.24 4.53 -4.83
CA GLU A 184 -12.41 4.92 -5.60
C GLU A 184 -12.51 6.44 -5.65
N THR A 185 -12.84 7.03 -6.80
CA THR A 185 -13.36 8.41 -6.86
C THR A 185 -14.88 8.37 -6.75
N LEU A 186 -15.44 9.24 -5.91
CA LEU A 186 -16.87 9.34 -5.58
C LEU A 186 -17.56 10.47 -6.34
#